data_AF-A0A538E745-F1
#
_entry.id   AF-A0A538E745-F1
#
_cell.length_a   1.000
_cell.length_b   1.000
_cell.length_c   1.000
_cell.angle_alpha   90.00
_cell.angle_beta   90.00
_cell.angle_gamma   90.00
#
_symmetry.space_group_name_H-M   'P 1'
#
loop_
_entity.id
_entity.type
_entity.pdbx_description
1 polymer ?
#
loop_
_entity_poly.entity_id
_entity_poly.type
_entity_poly.pdbx_seq_one_letter_code
_entity_poly.pdbx_strand_id
1 'polypeptide(L)'
;MTEVEDLAVPLDALLIDAAFGPIRRLAPDLSTVKLAGRLATRPGTTASGLGGLAAELLRVVRGSSELGPGPKDRRFADPQWQSNPVLRRILQTYLATGRTVDELITGAELGWRDDQRVRFLADNLLQALAPSNVAVVNPESVRAARESGGLNFVRGGLNLVKDLAQPPRIPQMVDTSAFAVGGNLGVSPGAVVLRTEVFELIQYAPQTPTVRAVPLLLVPPTINKFYVLDLAPGRSLIEYLVRSGQQVFVLSWRNPDARHAHWGIEAYVQAVLDALDAVERICRTVRTVLTGVCSGGVLAGLTAGRLVETGQLDRLAGLTFAVTVLDNDRAGLPVAIADRYLARAATAMS
;
A
#
# COMPACT_ATOMS: atom_id res chain seq x y z
N MET A 1 31.64 1.57 -22.06
CA MET A 1 31.73 1.91 -20.64
C MET A 1 30.36 2.43 -20.23
N THR A 2 29.42 1.50 -20.03
CA THR A 2 29.06 0.87 -18.73
C THR A 2 28.20 1.85 -17.94
N GLU A 3 26.88 1.72 -18.11
CA GLU A 3 26.01 1.03 -17.15
C GLU A 3 25.71 1.92 -15.93
N VAL A 4 24.44 2.32 -15.85
CA VAL A 4 23.54 2.28 -14.69
C VAL A 4 22.63 3.50 -14.76
N GLU A 5 21.47 3.33 -15.39
CA GLU A 5 20.24 4.03 -15.01
C GLU A 5 19.05 3.18 -15.46
N ASP A 6 19.00 1.97 -14.92
CA ASP A 6 17.85 1.07 -14.99
C ASP A 6 17.68 0.43 -13.61
N LEU A 7 16.88 1.09 -12.76
CA LEU A 7 16.26 0.47 -11.59
C LEU A 7 14.84 1.01 -11.46
N ALA A 8 13.91 0.15 -11.86
CA ALA A 8 12.48 0.38 -11.82
C ALA A 8 11.98 0.85 -10.46
N VAL A 9 11.39 2.06 -10.47
CA VAL A 9 10.09 2.43 -9.90
C VAL A 9 9.62 1.56 -8.71
N PRO A 10 9.93 2.03 -7.49
CA PRO A 10 8.96 2.18 -6.40
C PRO A 10 8.79 3.68 -6.07
N LEU A 11 9.24 4.55 -6.98
CA LEU A 11 9.56 5.95 -6.73
C LEU A 11 8.43 6.90 -7.11
N ASP A 12 7.46 6.54 -7.94
CA ASP A 12 6.44 7.51 -8.43
C ASP A 12 5.41 7.91 -7.37
N ALA A 13 5.10 7.01 -6.42
CA ALA A 13 4.32 7.35 -5.22
C ALA A 13 5.15 8.17 -4.20
N LEU A 14 6.48 8.03 -4.25
CA LEU A 14 7.40 8.91 -3.54
C LEU A 14 7.57 10.24 -4.29
N LEU A 15 7.47 10.33 -5.62
CA LEU A 15 7.86 11.49 -6.42
C LEU A 15 6.83 12.62 -6.46
N ILE A 16 5.53 12.32 -6.41
CA ILE A 16 4.50 13.37 -6.27
C ILE A 16 4.57 14.04 -4.89
N ASP A 17 5.11 13.33 -3.90
CA ASP A 17 5.21 13.77 -2.51
C ASP A 17 6.66 14.14 -2.11
N ALA A 18 7.65 13.75 -2.91
CA ALA A 18 9.07 14.12 -2.79
C ALA A 18 9.38 15.47 -3.43
N ALA A 19 8.50 15.99 -4.30
CA ALA A 19 8.57 17.40 -4.73
C ALA A 19 8.48 18.38 -3.54
N PHE A 20 7.95 17.95 -2.38
CA PHE A 20 7.75 18.79 -1.19
C PHE A 20 8.49 18.33 0.07
N GLY A 21 9.23 17.23 0.01
CA GLY A 21 10.10 16.74 1.09
C GLY A 21 9.37 16.15 2.32
N PRO A 22 10.05 15.31 3.12
CA PRO A 22 9.46 14.61 4.27
C PRO A 22 8.98 15.56 5.39
N ILE A 23 9.49 16.79 5.43
CA ILE A 23 9.16 17.79 6.46
C ILE A 23 7.78 18.41 6.21
N ARG A 24 7.32 18.54 4.96
CA ARG A 24 5.99 19.11 4.67
C ARG A 24 4.84 18.14 4.98
N ARG A 25 5.12 16.83 4.99
CA ARG A 25 4.19 15.78 5.49
C ARG A 25 3.88 15.90 6.98
N LEU A 26 4.82 16.49 7.73
CA LEU A 26 4.71 16.75 9.16
C LEU A 26 4.37 18.21 9.47
N ALA A 27 4.34 19.07 8.47
CA ALA A 27 4.03 20.49 8.66
C ALA A 27 2.53 20.62 8.97
N PRO A 28 2.17 21.35 10.04
CA PRO A 28 0.78 21.60 10.37
C PRO A 28 0.09 22.26 9.17
N ASP A 29 -0.88 21.56 8.58
CA ASP A 29 -1.70 22.09 7.50
C ASP A 29 -2.91 22.86 8.07
N LEU A 30 -3.72 23.44 7.19
CA LEU A 30 -4.97 24.09 7.59
C LEU A 30 -5.92 23.15 8.36
N SER A 31 -5.83 21.83 8.16
CA SER A 31 -6.65 20.84 8.86
C SER A 31 -6.27 20.75 10.35
N THR A 32 -4.99 20.85 10.70
CA THR A 32 -4.54 20.94 12.11
C THR A 32 -4.98 22.25 12.79
N VAL A 33 -5.00 23.36 12.07
CA VAL A 33 -5.52 24.64 12.57
C VAL A 33 -7.04 24.56 12.80
N LYS A 34 -7.78 23.93 11.87
CA LYS A 34 -9.22 23.67 12.03
C LYS A 34 -9.49 22.77 13.22
N LEU A 35 -8.68 21.74 13.47
CA LEU A 35 -8.78 20.90 14.66
C LEU A 35 -8.68 21.76 15.93
N ALA A 36 -7.62 22.57 16.05
CA ALA A 36 -7.43 23.43 17.21
C ALA A 36 -8.62 24.40 17.41
N GLY A 37 -9.12 25.01 16.32
CA GLY A 37 -10.30 25.85 16.35
C GLY A 37 -11.56 25.10 16.82
N ARG A 38 -11.82 23.90 16.28
CA ARG A 38 -12.99 23.08 16.67
C ARG A 38 -12.93 22.67 18.14
N LEU A 39 -11.77 22.21 18.61
CA LEU A 39 -11.57 21.84 20.01
C LEU A 39 -11.77 23.04 20.95
N ALA A 40 -11.31 24.23 20.56
CA ALA A 40 -11.52 25.46 21.33
C ALA A 40 -13.01 25.87 21.39
N THR A 41 -13.76 25.68 20.31
CA THR A 41 -15.22 25.96 20.28
C THR A 41 -16.07 24.87 20.94
N ARG A 42 -15.47 23.75 21.35
CA ARG A 42 -16.15 22.62 22.00
C ARG A 42 -15.50 22.24 23.32
N PRO A 43 -15.57 23.13 24.32
CA PRO A 43 -14.90 22.93 25.60
C PRO A 43 -15.40 21.67 26.34
N GLY A 44 -16.68 21.31 26.20
CA GLY A 44 -17.25 20.14 26.86
C GLY A 44 -16.67 18.81 26.38
N THR A 45 -16.55 18.60 25.06
CA THR A 45 -15.99 17.37 24.50
C THR A 45 -14.49 17.28 24.76
N THR A 46 -13.77 18.40 24.63
CA THR A 46 -12.34 18.47 24.92
C THR A 46 -12.05 18.21 26.39
N ALA A 47 -12.80 18.83 27.31
CA ALA A 47 -12.65 18.63 28.75
C ALA A 47 -13.00 17.20 29.16
N SER A 48 -14.04 16.60 28.57
CA SER A 48 -14.41 15.20 28.81
C SER A 48 -13.28 14.24 28.38
N GLY A 49 -12.72 14.41 27.18
CA GLY A 49 -11.61 13.58 26.70
C GLY A 49 -10.35 13.70 27.56
N LEU A 50 -9.95 14.93 27.93
CA LEU A 50 -8.81 15.16 28.81
C LEU A 50 -9.04 14.66 30.25
N GLY A 51 -10.26 14.80 30.76
CA GLY A 51 -10.67 14.25 32.06
C GLY A 51 -10.63 12.71 32.06
N GLY A 52 -11.08 12.08 30.97
CA GLY A 52 -10.97 10.64 30.74
C GLY A 52 -9.52 10.16 30.75
N LEU A 53 -8.62 10.87 30.06
CA LEU A 53 -7.18 10.60 30.09
C LEU A 53 -6.62 10.71 31.50
N ALA A 54 -6.90 11.80 32.23
CA ALA A 54 -6.41 11.97 33.59
C ALA A 54 -6.89 10.84 34.52
N ALA A 55 -8.15 10.45 34.43
CA ALA A 55 -8.72 9.35 35.20
C ALA A 55 -8.08 8.00 34.83
N GLU A 56 -7.79 7.75 33.54
CA GLU A 56 -7.08 6.55 33.10
C GLU A 56 -5.63 6.54 33.59
N LEU A 57 -4.89 7.64 33.46
CA LEU A 57 -3.51 7.74 33.96
C LEU A 57 -3.43 7.50 35.47
N LEU A 58 -4.41 7.97 36.24
CA LEU A 58 -4.51 7.63 37.67
C LEU A 58 -4.71 6.12 37.90
N ARG A 59 -5.53 5.44 37.09
CA ARG A 59 -5.69 3.99 37.13
C ARG A 59 -4.41 3.25 36.73
N VAL A 60 -3.67 3.76 35.74
CA VAL A 60 -2.36 3.22 35.33
C VAL A 60 -1.34 3.32 36.48
N VAL A 61 -1.21 4.50 37.09
CA VAL A 61 -0.31 4.70 38.24
C VAL A 61 -0.68 3.78 39.40
N ARG A 62 -1.98 3.67 39.71
CA ARG A 62 -2.52 2.76 40.74
C ARG A 62 -2.38 1.28 40.39
N GLY A 63 -2.10 0.93 39.13
CA GLY A 63 -2.02 -0.46 38.66
C GLY A 63 -3.38 -1.13 38.47
N SER A 64 -4.47 -0.36 38.44
CA SER A 64 -5.85 -0.86 38.27
C SER A 64 -6.37 -0.69 36.83
N SER A 65 -5.53 -0.25 35.89
CA SER A 65 -5.93 -0.14 34.48
C SER A 65 -5.96 -1.53 33.84
N GLU A 66 -7.03 -1.79 33.11
CA GLU A 66 -7.27 -3.02 32.34
C GLU A 66 -6.88 -2.85 30.87
N LEU A 67 -6.35 -1.68 30.48
CA LEU A 67 -5.90 -1.46 29.12
C LEU A 67 -4.80 -2.47 28.75
N GLY A 68 -4.97 -3.07 27.58
CA GLY A 68 -4.06 -4.02 26.98
C GLY A 68 -3.96 -3.81 25.47
N PRO A 69 -2.89 -4.29 24.84
CA PRO A 69 -2.70 -4.14 23.41
C PRO A 69 -3.76 -4.96 22.65
N GLY A 70 -4.11 -4.52 21.43
CA GLY A 70 -4.98 -5.31 20.57
C GLY A 70 -4.34 -6.67 20.23
N PRO A 71 -5.13 -7.75 20.04
CA PRO A 71 -4.61 -9.10 19.83
C PRO A 71 -3.75 -9.26 18.54
N LYS A 72 -3.84 -8.31 17.62
CA LYS A 72 -3.07 -8.27 16.37
C LYS A 72 -1.86 -7.33 16.43
N ASP A 73 -1.67 -6.57 17.51
CA ASP A 73 -0.56 -5.62 17.64
C ASP A 73 0.73 -6.34 18.04
N ARG A 74 1.50 -6.74 17.04
CA ARG A 74 2.75 -7.48 17.21
C ARG A 74 3.84 -6.69 17.95
N ARG A 75 3.74 -5.36 18.01
CA ARG A 75 4.72 -4.50 18.71
C ARG A 75 4.81 -4.81 20.20
N PHE A 76 3.71 -5.32 20.78
CA PHE A 76 3.59 -5.64 22.19
C PHE A 76 3.40 -7.15 22.42
N ALA A 77 3.88 -7.99 21.50
CA ALA A 77 3.76 -9.44 21.59
C ALA A 77 4.60 -10.06 22.72
N ASP A 78 5.72 -9.43 23.10
CA ASP A 78 6.56 -9.94 24.18
C ASP A 78 5.81 -9.95 25.53
N PRO A 79 5.76 -11.09 26.25
CA PRO A 79 5.07 -11.19 27.54
C PRO A 79 5.54 -10.20 28.62
N GLN A 80 6.75 -9.65 28.50
CA GLN A 80 7.27 -8.66 29.44
C GLN A 80 6.47 -7.35 29.43
N TRP A 81 5.79 -7.03 28.33
CA TRP A 81 4.87 -5.88 28.28
C TRP A 81 3.71 -6.00 29.26
N GLN A 82 3.29 -7.22 29.62
CA GLN A 82 2.19 -7.47 30.55
C GLN A 82 2.67 -7.90 31.93
N SER A 83 3.76 -8.67 32.01
CA SER A 83 4.27 -9.20 33.27
C SER A 83 5.12 -8.22 34.07
N ASN A 84 5.82 -7.29 33.42
CA ASN A 84 6.63 -6.28 34.11
C ASN A 84 5.77 -5.05 34.48
N PRO A 85 5.62 -4.68 35.77
CA PRO A 85 4.78 -3.57 36.20
C PRO A 85 5.16 -2.21 35.58
N VAL A 86 6.45 -1.97 35.30
CA VAL A 86 6.92 -0.72 34.69
C VAL A 86 6.55 -0.67 33.21
N LEU A 87 6.87 -1.73 32.45
CA LEU A 87 6.53 -1.82 31.03
C LEU A 87 5.03 -1.80 30.79
N ARG A 88 4.27 -2.49 31.65
CA ARG A 88 2.81 -2.47 31.62
C ARG A 88 2.25 -1.06 31.79
N ARG A 89 2.78 -0.28 32.73
CA ARG A 89 2.35 1.12 32.92
C ARG A 89 2.69 1.99 31.72
N ILE A 90 3.90 1.86 31.17
CA ILE A 90 4.32 2.60 29.96
C ILE A 90 3.39 2.27 28.78
N LEU A 91 3.10 0.98 28.57
CA LEU A 91 2.16 0.54 27.55
C LEU A 91 0.75 1.11 27.77
N GLN A 92 0.23 1.03 28.99
CA GLN A 92 -1.10 1.53 29.29
C GLN A 92 -1.21 3.05 29.13
N THR A 93 -0.18 3.80 29.51
CA THR A 93 -0.09 5.25 29.25
C THR A 93 -0.12 5.54 27.75
N TYR A 94 0.63 4.77 26.95
CA TYR A 94 0.63 4.89 25.49
C TYR A 94 -0.76 4.63 24.89
N LEU A 95 -1.41 3.53 25.29
CA LEU A 95 -2.75 3.15 24.81
C LEU A 95 -3.81 4.17 25.22
N ALA A 96 -3.76 4.66 26.46
CA ALA A 96 -4.65 5.70 26.95
C ALA A 96 -4.51 6.99 26.13
N THR A 97 -3.26 7.39 25.86
CA THR A 97 -2.96 8.58 25.05
C THR A 97 -3.50 8.43 23.63
N GLY A 98 -3.25 7.29 22.97
CA GLY A 98 -3.75 7.03 21.63
C GLY A 98 -5.28 7.06 21.54
N ARG A 99 -5.96 6.45 22.51
CA ARG A 99 -7.42 6.48 22.62
C ARG A 99 -7.96 7.90 22.80
N THR A 100 -7.36 8.71 23.68
CA THR A 100 -7.80 10.09 23.88
C THR A 100 -7.59 10.95 22.65
N VAL A 101 -6.49 10.77 21.92
CA VAL A 101 -6.25 11.48 20.66
C VAL A 101 -7.33 11.13 19.63
N ASP A 102 -7.68 9.86 19.49
CA ASP A 102 -8.78 9.38 18.64
C ASP A 102 -10.14 10.00 19.02
N GLU A 103 -10.46 10.03 20.32
CA GLU A 103 -11.68 10.61 20.86
C GLU A 103 -11.75 12.13 20.62
N LEU A 104 -10.63 12.85 20.77
CA LEU A 104 -10.55 14.30 20.52
C LEU A 104 -10.74 14.63 19.03
N ILE A 105 -10.12 13.87 18.14
CA ILE A 105 -10.28 14.05 16.69
C ILE A 105 -11.74 13.79 16.29
N THR A 106 -12.33 12.71 16.79
CA THR A 106 -13.73 12.36 16.53
C THR A 106 -14.68 13.45 17.05
N GLY A 107 -14.46 13.94 18.29
CA GLY A 107 -15.26 15.00 18.90
C GLY A 107 -15.12 16.37 18.24
N ALA A 108 -14.09 16.59 17.43
CA ALA A 108 -13.92 17.82 16.66
C ALA A 108 -14.86 17.92 15.44
N GLU A 109 -15.50 16.81 15.03
CA GLU A 109 -16.39 16.68 13.86
C GLU A 109 -15.87 17.46 12.65
N LEU A 110 -14.63 17.17 12.28
CA LEU A 110 -14.01 17.76 11.10
C LEU A 110 -14.71 17.27 9.82
N GLY A 111 -14.59 18.05 8.74
CA GLY A 111 -14.98 17.55 7.42
C GLY A 111 -14.13 16.33 7.05
N TRP A 112 -14.69 15.39 6.29
CA TRP A 112 -14.07 14.07 6.08
C TRP A 112 -12.61 14.12 5.60
N ARG A 113 -12.23 15.08 4.72
CA ARG A 113 -10.84 15.24 4.27
C ARG A 113 -9.93 15.73 5.40
N ASP A 114 -10.40 16.71 6.17
CA ASP A 114 -9.64 17.27 7.30
C ASP A 114 -9.47 16.21 8.40
N ASP A 115 -10.51 15.43 8.69
CA ASP A 115 -10.45 14.30 9.63
C ASP A 115 -9.39 13.28 9.22
N GLN A 116 -9.41 12.81 7.96
CA GLN A 116 -8.45 11.82 7.45
C GLN A 116 -7.00 12.32 7.54
N ARG A 117 -6.75 13.59 7.19
CA ARG A 117 -5.40 14.19 7.25
C ARG A 117 -4.89 14.28 8.68
N VAL A 118 -5.72 14.82 9.57
CA VAL A 118 -5.37 14.99 11.00
C VAL A 118 -5.14 13.63 11.65
N ARG A 119 -6.02 12.67 11.40
CA ARG A 119 -5.92 11.30 11.94
C ARG A 119 -4.66 10.61 11.45
N PHE A 120 -4.33 10.72 10.16
CA PHE A 120 -3.08 10.17 9.63
C PHE A 120 -1.85 10.79 10.30
N LEU A 121 -1.81 12.12 10.47
CA LEU A 121 -0.70 12.78 11.15
C LEU A 121 -0.58 12.32 12.61
N ALA A 122 -1.70 12.30 13.34
CA ALA A 122 -1.76 11.86 14.72
C ALA A 122 -1.33 10.40 14.88
N ASP A 123 -1.81 9.51 14.02
CA ASP A 123 -1.45 8.09 14.03
C ASP A 123 0.03 7.88 13.74
N ASN A 124 0.63 8.62 12.80
CA ASN A 124 2.08 8.53 12.53
C ASN A 124 2.90 9.01 13.74
N LEU A 125 2.51 10.11 14.38
CA LEU A 125 3.18 10.61 15.58
C LEU A 125 3.06 9.62 16.74
N LEU A 126 1.86 9.09 16.98
CA LEU A 126 1.64 8.06 18.00
C LEU A 126 2.43 6.78 17.69
N GLN A 127 2.49 6.35 16.43
CA GLN A 127 3.28 5.19 16.05
C GLN A 127 4.77 5.43 16.22
N ALA A 128 5.28 6.62 15.90
CA ALA A 128 6.68 6.99 16.11
C ALA A 128 7.05 7.01 17.60
N LEU A 129 6.15 7.52 18.45
CA LEU A 129 6.30 7.58 19.90
C LEU A 129 5.99 6.24 20.62
N ALA A 130 5.70 5.17 19.87
CA ALA A 130 5.39 3.88 20.47
C ALA A 130 6.57 3.41 21.36
N PRO A 131 6.29 2.92 22.59
CA PRO A 131 7.33 2.43 23.50
C PRO A 131 8.22 1.33 22.91
N SER A 132 7.68 0.54 21.98
CA SER A 132 8.40 -0.50 21.25
C SER A 132 9.52 0.05 20.34
N ASN A 133 9.47 1.33 19.96
CA ASN A 133 10.52 1.95 19.13
C ASN A 133 11.70 2.44 19.98
N VAL A 134 11.53 2.54 21.30
CA VAL A 134 12.58 2.99 22.20
C VAL A 134 13.43 1.80 22.60
N ALA A 135 14.64 1.71 22.06
CA ALA A 135 15.52 0.54 22.20
C ALA A 135 15.79 0.10 23.65
N VAL A 136 15.80 1.04 24.61
CA VAL A 136 16.04 0.77 26.04
C VAL A 136 14.77 0.34 26.79
N VAL A 137 13.58 0.63 26.23
CA VAL A 137 12.28 0.24 26.80
C VAL A 137 11.80 -1.07 26.20
N ASN A 138 12.11 -1.31 24.91
CA ASN A 138 11.69 -2.51 24.21
C ASN A 138 12.37 -3.77 24.79
N PRO A 139 11.60 -4.73 25.36
CA PRO A 139 12.15 -5.94 25.97
C PRO A 139 12.92 -6.83 24.99
N GLU A 140 12.49 -6.91 23.72
CA GLU A 140 13.17 -7.70 22.70
C GLU A 140 14.54 -7.09 22.36
N SER A 141 14.60 -5.76 22.24
CA SER A 141 15.85 -5.04 22.01
C SER A 141 16.83 -5.21 23.18
N VAL A 142 16.36 -5.09 24.42
CA VAL A 142 17.17 -5.29 25.62
C VAL A 142 17.66 -6.74 25.73
N ARG A 143 16.81 -7.72 25.41
CA ARG A 143 17.19 -9.14 25.38
C ARG A 143 18.26 -9.40 24.33
N ALA A 144 18.04 -8.96 23.09
CA ALA A 144 19.01 -9.09 22.00
C ALA A 144 20.35 -8.42 22.32
N ALA A 145 20.33 -7.27 23.01
CA ALA A 145 21.54 -6.60 23.46
C ALA A 145 22.31 -7.44 24.49
N ARG A 146 21.62 -8.07 25.45
CA ARG A 146 22.26 -8.96 26.43
C ARG A 146 22.84 -10.22 25.78
N GLU A 147 22.06 -10.88 24.93
CA GLU A 147 22.46 -12.13 24.27
C GLU A 147 23.63 -11.93 23.29
N SER A 148 23.67 -10.78 22.60
CA SER A 148 24.73 -10.45 21.65
C SER A 148 25.90 -9.68 22.25
N GLY A 149 25.88 -9.36 23.55
CA GLY A 149 26.88 -8.48 24.18
C GLY A 149 26.92 -7.07 23.57
N GLY A 150 25.79 -6.59 23.04
CA GLY A 150 25.65 -5.29 22.37
C GLY A 150 26.02 -5.29 20.88
N LEU A 151 26.46 -6.42 20.31
CA LEU A 151 26.80 -6.52 18.88
C LEU A 151 25.60 -6.28 17.96
N ASN A 152 24.37 -6.47 18.43
CA ASN A 152 23.16 -6.14 17.68
C ASN A 152 23.09 -4.66 17.28
N PHE A 153 23.48 -3.73 18.16
CA PHE A 153 23.49 -2.30 17.87
C PHE A 153 24.57 -1.93 16.85
N VAL A 154 25.73 -2.57 16.93
CA VAL A 154 26.82 -2.37 15.95
C VAL A 154 26.36 -2.83 14.57
N ARG A 155 25.82 -4.06 14.47
CA ARG A 155 25.30 -4.60 13.21
C ARG A 155 24.16 -3.75 12.65
N GLY A 156 23.22 -3.33 13.49
CA GLY A 156 22.12 -2.45 13.10
C GLY A 156 22.59 -1.09 12.60
N GLY A 157 23.59 -0.48 13.26
CA GLY A 157 24.20 0.77 12.81
C GLY A 157 24.92 0.64 11.47
N LEU A 158 25.66 -0.46 11.25
CA LEU A 158 26.30 -0.75 9.97
C LEU A 158 25.27 -0.94 8.85
N ASN A 159 24.16 -1.64 9.14
CA ASN A 159 23.05 -1.78 8.19
C ASN A 159 22.42 -0.42 7.87
N LEU A 160 22.17 0.42 8.88
CA LEU A 160 21.63 1.77 8.66
C LEU A 160 22.56 2.62 7.80
N VAL A 161 23.88 2.58 8.03
CA VAL A 161 24.87 3.27 7.20
C VAL A 161 24.83 2.75 5.76
N LYS A 162 24.79 1.42 5.57
CA LYS A 162 24.69 0.79 4.26
C LYS A 162 23.43 1.24 3.52
N ASP A 163 22.28 1.20 4.21
CA ASP A 163 20.97 1.56 3.66
C ASP A 163 20.89 3.04 3.28
N LEU A 164 21.54 3.92 4.05
CA LEU A 164 21.60 5.36 3.78
C LEU A 164 22.67 5.74 2.75
N ALA A 165 23.67 4.88 2.52
CA ALA A 165 24.75 5.14 1.57
C ALA A 165 24.31 4.94 0.11
N GLN A 166 23.30 4.11 -0.15
CA GLN A 166 22.81 3.80 -1.50
C GLN A 166 21.40 4.38 -1.72
N PRO A 167 21.09 4.96 -2.90
CA PRO A 167 19.71 5.27 -3.27
C PRO A 167 18.81 4.02 -3.12
N PRO A 168 17.59 4.12 -2.55
CA PRO A 168 16.81 5.34 -2.26
C PRO A 168 17.09 5.98 -0.88
N ARG A 169 18.17 5.61 -0.19
CA ARG A 169 18.56 6.12 1.13
C ARG A 169 17.47 5.95 2.19
N ILE A 170 16.85 4.77 2.17
CA ILE A 170 15.82 4.36 3.13
C ILE A 170 16.22 3.02 3.74
N PRO A 171 15.94 2.78 5.03
CA PRO A 171 16.16 1.49 5.66
C PRO A 171 15.48 0.37 4.86
N GLN A 172 16.25 -0.65 4.48
CA GLN A 172 15.73 -1.77 3.71
C GLN A 172 15.06 -2.77 4.66
N MET A 173 13.81 -3.12 4.38
CA MET A 173 13.10 -4.14 5.19
C MET A 173 13.51 -5.57 4.84
N VAL A 174 14.01 -5.78 3.62
CA VAL A 174 14.42 -7.08 3.08
C VAL A 174 15.64 -6.88 2.19
N ASP A 175 16.49 -7.90 2.12
CA ASP A 175 17.59 -7.96 1.16
C ASP A 175 17.01 -8.20 -0.25
N THR A 176 17.05 -7.17 -1.09
CA THR A 176 16.53 -7.25 -2.46
C THR A 176 17.43 -8.05 -3.39
N SER A 177 18.72 -8.22 -3.06
CA SER A 177 19.66 -8.99 -3.89
C SER A 177 19.33 -10.48 -3.93
N ALA A 178 18.55 -10.96 -2.95
CA ALA A 178 18.03 -12.31 -2.93
C ALA A 178 16.93 -12.56 -3.97
N PHE A 179 16.43 -11.53 -4.65
CA PHE A 179 15.30 -11.64 -5.58
C PHE A 179 15.68 -11.26 -7.01
N ALA A 180 15.35 -12.13 -7.97
CA ALA A 180 15.57 -11.94 -9.39
C ALA A 180 14.28 -12.24 -10.16
N VAL A 181 13.77 -11.25 -10.91
CA VAL A 181 12.61 -11.42 -11.79
C VAL A 181 12.98 -12.37 -12.94
N GLY A 182 12.14 -13.37 -13.18
CA GLY A 182 12.42 -14.49 -14.09
C GLY A 182 13.34 -15.56 -13.49
N GLY A 183 13.94 -15.33 -12.31
CA GLY A 183 14.77 -16.30 -11.59
C GLY A 183 14.03 -16.98 -10.43
N ASN A 184 13.57 -16.19 -9.47
CA ASN A 184 12.80 -16.68 -8.31
C ASN A 184 11.54 -15.84 -8.00
N LEU A 185 11.25 -14.83 -8.83
CA LEU A 185 10.01 -14.07 -8.88
C LEU A 185 9.46 -14.08 -10.30
N GLY A 186 8.15 -14.18 -10.50
CA GLY A 186 7.55 -14.13 -11.84
C GLY A 186 7.95 -15.33 -12.70
N VAL A 187 8.02 -16.52 -12.09
CA VAL A 187 8.59 -17.74 -12.70
C VAL A 187 7.55 -18.74 -13.18
N SER A 188 6.25 -18.40 -13.12
CA SER A 188 5.23 -19.27 -13.69
C SER A 188 5.45 -19.43 -15.20
N PRO A 189 5.56 -20.66 -15.74
CA PRO A 189 5.86 -20.86 -17.15
C PRO A 189 4.83 -20.20 -18.06
N GLY A 190 5.29 -19.42 -19.03
CA GLY A 190 4.44 -18.69 -19.98
C GLY A 190 5.26 -18.10 -21.12
N ALA A 191 4.56 -17.48 -22.07
CA ALA A 191 5.18 -16.82 -23.22
C ALA A 191 4.46 -15.51 -23.56
N VAL A 192 5.21 -14.54 -24.09
CA VAL A 192 4.64 -13.33 -24.67
C VAL A 192 3.97 -13.69 -26.00
N VAL A 193 2.65 -13.47 -26.09
CA VAL A 193 1.83 -13.81 -27.26
C VAL A 193 1.37 -12.60 -28.07
N LEU A 194 1.51 -11.39 -27.50
CA LEU A 194 1.33 -10.12 -28.19
C LEU A 194 2.28 -9.09 -27.57
N ARG A 195 2.88 -8.25 -28.40
CA ARG A 195 3.66 -7.09 -27.96
C ARG A 195 3.17 -5.86 -28.70
N THR A 196 2.85 -4.81 -27.95
CA THR A 196 2.47 -3.49 -28.46
C THR A 196 3.45 -2.44 -27.93
N GLU A 197 3.21 -1.17 -28.23
CA GLU A 197 3.96 -0.09 -27.63
C GLU A 197 3.68 0.03 -26.12
N VAL A 198 2.44 -0.23 -25.68
CA VAL A 198 1.97 0.01 -24.31
C VAL A 198 2.16 -1.21 -23.40
N PHE A 199 2.12 -2.43 -23.95
CA PHE A 199 2.16 -3.65 -23.14
C PHE A 199 2.69 -4.88 -23.89
N GLU A 200 3.04 -5.90 -23.11
CA GLU A 200 3.16 -7.28 -23.55
C GLU A 200 2.02 -8.12 -22.95
N LEU A 201 1.39 -8.98 -23.75
CA LEU A 201 0.42 -9.97 -23.28
C LEU A 201 1.16 -11.27 -23.05
N ILE A 202 1.11 -11.78 -21.82
CA ILE A 202 1.69 -13.08 -21.47
C ILE A 202 0.56 -14.09 -21.35
N GLN A 203 0.68 -15.22 -22.04
CA GLN A 203 -0.14 -16.41 -21.82
C GLN A 203 0.66 -17.42 -20.99
N TYR A 204 0.09 -17.89 -19.89
CA TYR A 204 0.73 -18.93 -19.07
C TYR A 204 0.44 -20.33 -19.59
N ALA A 205 1.45 -21.19 -19.51
CA ALA A 205 1.37 -22.57 -19.97
C ALA A 205 0.42 -23.38 -19.06
N PRO A 206 -0.58 -24.09 -19.60
CA PRO A 206 -1.48 -24.93 -18.79
C PRO A 206 -0.73 -25.95 -17.95
N GLN A 207 -1.18 -26.18 -16.71
CA GLN A 207 -0.63 -27.18 -15.79
C GLN A 207 -1.64 -28.31 -15.47
N THR A 208 -2.69 -28.42 -16.28
CA THR A 208 -3.74 -29.44 -16.17
C THR A 208 -4.06 -30.03 -17.55
N PRO A 209 -4.52 -31.29 -17.64
CA PRO A 209 -4.88 -31.90 -18.92
C PRO A 209 -6.01 -31.18 -19.66
N THR A 210 -6.93 -30.57 -18.91
CA THR A 210 -8.05 -29.78 -19.43
C THR A 210 -8.12 -28.44 -18.71
N VAL A 211 -8.68 -27.44 -19.38
CA VAL A 211 -8.83 -26.07 -18.88
C VAL A 211 -10.24 -25.56 -19.16
N ARG A 212 -10.67 -24.53 -18.43
CA ARG A 212 -11.95 -23.84 -18.69
C ARG A 212 -11.95 -23.22 -20.08
N ALA A 213 -13.08 -23.34 -20.79
CA ALA A 213 -13.23 -22.81 -22.14
C ALA A 213 -13.18 -21.27 -22.19
N VAL A 214 -13.71 -20.60 -21.16
CA VAL A 214 -13.64 -19.14 -21.02
C VAL A 214 -12.29 -18.76 -20.37
N PRO A 215 -11.43 -18.01 -21.08
CA PRO A 215 -10.14 -17.56 -20.55
C PRO A 215 -10.31 -16.42 -19.54
N LEU A 216 -9.24 -16.18 -18.78
CA LEU A 216 -9.13 -15.13 -17.78
C LEU A 216 -8.03 -14.16 -18.20
N LEU A 217 -8.39 -12.90 -18.40
CA LEU A 217 -7.47 -11.79 -18.61
C LEU A 217 -7.27 -11.00 -17.31
N LEU A 218 -6.04 -10.99 -16.81
CA LEU A 218 -5.63 -10.20 -15.65
C LEU A 218 -5.09 -8.84 -16.10
N VAL A 219 -5.66 -7.77 -15.55
CA VAL A 219 -5.23 -6.38 -15.73
C VAL A 219 -4.59 -5.90 -14.42
N PRO A 220 -3.25 -5.98 -14.27
CA PRO A 220 -2.57 -5.56 -13.04
C PRO A 220 -2.53 -4.02 -12.93
N PRO A 221 -2.15 -3.49 -11.76
CA PRO A 221 -1.92 -2.05 -11.63
C PRO A 221 -0.86 -1.55 -12.61
N THR A 222 -1.01 -0.30 -13.04
CA THR A 222 -0.02 0.44 -13.83
C THR A 222 1.12 1.03 -12.99
N ILE A 223 0.96 1.05 -11.67
CA ILE A 223 1.93 1.62 -10.71
C ILE A 223 3.03 0.60 -10.35
N ASN A 224 2.63 -0.64 -10.10
CA ASN A 224 3.53 -1.74 -9.75
C ASN A 224 3.59 -2.75 -10.90
N LYS A 225 4.68 -3.49 -11.02
CA LYS A 225 4.84 -4.50 -12.07
C LYS A 225 3.89 -5.69 -11.88
N PHE A 226 3.53 -6.34 -13.00
CA PHE A 226 2.54 -7.42 -13.03
C PHE A 226 2.88 -8.62 -12.12
N TYR A 227 4.17 -8.87 -11.85
CA TYR A 227 4.63 -10.00 -11.02
C TYR A 227 4.19 -9.89 -9.56
N VAL A 228 3.51 -8.82 -9.13
CA VAL A 228 2.75 -8.83 -7.87
C VAL A 228 1.70 -9.95 -7.83
N LEU A 229 1.22 -10.40 -9.00
CA LEU A 229 0.30 -11.52 -9.15
C LEU A 229 1.03 -12.87 -9.34
N ASP A 230 2.34 -12.83 -9.57
CA ASP A 230 3.21 -13.98 -9.79
C ASP A 230 4.52 -13.80 -9.03
N LEU A 231 4.47 -13.92 -7.70
CA LEU A 231 5.64 -13.74 -6.84
C LEU A 231 6.55 -14.99 -6.89
N ALA A 232 6.85 -15.58 -5.74
CA ALA A 232 7.62 -16.82 -5.65
C ALA A 232 6.71 -18.06 -5.79
N PRO A 233 7.24 -19.23 -6.17
CA PRO A 233 6.50 -20.49 -6.14
C PRO A 233 5.81 -20.74 -4.79
N GLY A 234 4.55 -21.19 -4.84
CA GLY A 234 3.69 -21.35 -3.65
C GLY A 234 3.12 -20.04 -3.10
N ARG A 235 3.47 -18.89 -3.69
CA ARG A 235 2.97 -17.54 -3.35
C ARG A 235 2.49 -16.78 -4.59
N SER A 236 2.21 -17.48 -5.68
CA SER A 236 1.73 -16.91 -6.94
C SER A 236 0.23 -17.18 -7.13
N LEU A 237 -0.52 -16.11 -7.40
CA LEU A 237 -1.93 -16.22 -7.78
C LEU A 237 -2.04 -16.85 -9.18
N ILE A 238 -1.15 -16.49 -10.09
CA ILE A 238 -1.13 -17.03 -11.46
C ILE A 238 -0.84 -18.53 -11.45
N GLU A 239 0.18 -18.98 -10.70
CA GLU A 239 0.50 -20.39 -10.51
C GLU A 239 -0.73 -21.16 -10.00
N TYR A 240 -1.40 -20.63 -8.98
CA TYR A 240 -2.61 -21.22 -8.43
C TYR A 240 -3.73 -21.33 -9.48
N LEU A 241 -3.99 -20.27 -10.24
CA LEU A 241 -5.06 -20.22 -11.24
C LEU A 241 -4.82 -21.23 -12.37
N VAL A 242 -3.60 -21.28 -12.89
CA VAL A 242 -3.21 -22.21 -13.95
C VAL A 242 -3.31 -23.66 -13.48
N ARG A 243 -2.87 -23.96 -12.25
CA ARG A 243 -3.04 -25.29 -11.63
C ARG A 243 -4.50 -25.65 -11.35
N SER A 244 -5.35 -24.64 -11.21
CA SER A 244 -6.80 -24.80 -11.02
C SER A 244 -7.56 -24.96 -12.35
N GLY A 245 -6.86 -25.17 -13.47
CA GLY A 245 -7.44 -25.37 -14.80
C GLY A 245 -7.98 -24.11 -15.45
N GLN A 246 -7.51 -22.93 -15.06
CA GLN A 246 -7.84 -21.67 -15.76
C GLN A 246 -6.84 -21.40 -16.89
N GLN A 247 -7.33 -20.95 -18.05
CA GLN A 247 -6.47 -20.33 -19.06
C GLN A 247 -6.21 -18.88 -18.65
N VAL A 248 -4.97 -18.55 -18.30
CA VAL A 248 -4.59 -17.26 -17.71
C VAL A 248 -3.75 -16.45 -18.68
N PHE A 249 -4.15 -15.21 -18.87
CA PHE A 249 -3.40 -14.17 -19.55
C PHE A 249 -3.18 -13.00 -18.60
N VAL A 250 -2.05 -12.29 -18.73
CA VAL A 250 -1.80 -11.06 -17.97
C VAL A 250 -1.20 -9.98 -18.87
N LEU A 251 -1.63 -8.75 -18.64
CA LEU A 251 -0.99 -7.57 -19.20
C LEU A 251 0.30 -7.26 -18.43
N SER A 252 1.43 -7.21 -19.13
CA SER A 252 2.69 -6.67 -18.63
C SER A 252 2.87 -5.27 -19.22
N TRP A 253 2.57 -4.25 -18.42
CA TRP A 253 2.66 -2.85 -18.84
C TRP A 253 4.11 -2.44 -19.13
N ARG A 254 4.32 -1.64 -20.19
CA ARG A 254 5.60 -0.95 -20.40
C ARG A 254 5.81 0.05 -19.28
N ASN A 255 7.04 0.13 -18.78
CA ASN A 255 7.46 1.23 -17.92
C ASN A 255 7.62 2.50 -18.78
N PRO A 256 6.78 3.53 -18.62
CA PRO A 256 6.83 4.72 -19.46
C PRO A 256 8.09 5.54 -19.20
N ASP A 257 8.43 6.39 -20.16
CA ASP A 257 9.51 7.39 -20.07
C ASP A 257 9.03 8.66 -20.78
N ALA A 258 9.89 9.68 -20.88
CA ALA A 258 9.54 10.97 -21.46
C ALA A 258 8.89 10.88 -22.87
N ARG A 259 9.20 9.85 -23.66
CA ARG A 259 8.62 9.66 -25.01
C ARG A 259 7.13 9.30 -24.95
N HIS A 260 6.72 8.68 -23.85
CA HIS A 260 5.36 8.18 -23.63
C HIS A 260 4.48 9.18 -22.87
N ALA A 261 4.94 10.41 -22.62
CA ALA A 261 4.22 11.44 -21.86
C ALA A 261 2.85 11.83 -22.46
N HIS A 262 2.62 11.50 -23.73
CA HIS A 262 1.36 11.73 -24.44
C HIS A 262 0.28 10.66 -24.14
N TRP A 263 0.61 9.58 -23.43
CA TRP A 263 -0.36 8.53 -23.09
C TRP A 263 -1.33 9.00 -22.01
N GLY A 264 -2.61 9.12 -22.41
CA GLY A 264 -3.75 9.32 -21.50
C GLY A 264 -4.38 8.00 -21.05
N ILE A 265 -5.41 8.09 -20.21
CA ILE A 265 -6.20 6.94 -19.74
C ILE A 265 -6.77 6.15 -20.93
N GLU A 266 -7.13 6.84 -22.01
CA GLU A 266 -7.67 6.29 -23.24
C GLU A 266 -6.72 5.27 -23.88
N ALA A 267 -5.41 5.54 -23.88
CA ALA A 267 -4.40 4.62 -24.42
C ALA A 267 -4.35 3.31 -23.62
N TYR A 268 -4.49 3.39 -22.29
CA TYR A 268 -4.52 2.22 -21.42
C TYR A 268 -5.84 1.44 -21.55
N VAL A 269 -6.98 2.11 -21.72
CA VAL A 269 -8.27 1.44 -22.00
C VAL A 269 -8.21 0.73 -23.35
N GLN A 270 -7.64 1.37 -24.37
CA GLN A 270 -7.46 0.74 -25.68
C GLN A 270 -6.53 -0.49 -25.57
N ALA A 271 -5.46 -0.42 -24.79
CA ALA A 271 -4.59 -1.57 -24.55
C ALA A 271 -5.32 -2.77 -23.92
N VAL A 272 -6.28 -2.54 -23.01
CA VAL A 272 -7.12 -3.63 -22.46
C VAL A 272 -8.04 -4.22 -23.54
N LEU A 273 -8.62 -3.40 -24.42
CA LEU A 273 -9.42 -3.86 -25.55
C LEU A 273 -8.58 -4.70 -26.54
N ASP A 274 -7.37 -4.24 -26.89
CA ASP A 274 -6.45 -4.96 -27.77
C ASP A 274 -6.06 -6.32 -27.18
N ALA A 275 -5.89 -6.39 -25.86
CA ALA A 275 -5.63 -7.63 -25.16
C ALA A 275 -6.85 -8.56 -25.15
N LEU A 276 -8.07 -8.06 -24.97
CA LEU A 276 -9.29 -8.86 -25.11
C LEU A 276 -9.39 -9.46 -26.51
N ASP A 277 -9.15 -8.66 -27.56
CA ASP A 277 -9.14 -9.13 -28.95
C ASP A 277 -8.10 -10.25 -29.17
N ALA A 278 -6.91 -10.11 -28.57
CA ALA A 278 -5.87 -11.12 -28.65
C ALA A 278 -6.23 -12.42 -27.92
N VAL A 279 -6.75 -12.31 -26.70
CA VAL A 279 -7.19 -13.47 -25.90
C VAL A 279 -8.30 -14.23 -26.63
N GLU A 280 -9.32 -13.53 -27.12
CA GLU A 280 -10.45 -14.12 -27.84
C GLU A 280 -10.01 -14.83 -29.12
N ARG A 281 -9.08 -14.24 -29.88
CA ARG A 281 -8.51 -14.84 -31.09
C ARG A 281 -7.69 -16.09 -30.79
N ILE A 282 -6.84 -16.04 -29.76
CA ILE A 282 -5.98 -17.17 -29.35
C ILE A 282 -6.84 -18.33 -28.86
N CYS A 283 -7.80 -18.05 -27.98
CA CYS A 283 -8.66 -19.07 -27.37
C CYS A 283 -9.86 -19.48 -28.23
N ARG A 284 -10.08 -18.82 -29.39
CA ARG A 284 -11.22 -19.03 -30.29
C ARG A 284 -12.56 -18.96 -29.55
N THR A 285 -12.70 -17.93 -28.73
CA THR A 285 -13.89 -17.65 -27.91
C THR A 285 -14.37 -16.24 -28.19
N VAL A 286 -15.65 -15.99 -27.96
CA VAL A 286 -16.25 -14.64 -28.00
C VAL A 286 -16.46 -14.05 -26.61
N ARG A 287 -16.02 -14.77 -25.56
CA ARG A 287 -16.17 -14.35 -24.16
C ARG A 287 -14.89 -14.55 -23.36
N THR A 288 -14.59 -13.58 -22.51
CA THR A 288 -13.43 -13.56 -21.59
C THR A 288 -13.86 -13.10 -20.21
N VAL A 289 -13.27 -13.66 -19.14
CA VAL A 289 -13.37 -13.08 -17.80
C VAL A 289 -12.30 -12.01 -17.66
N LEU A 290 -12.69 -10.79 -17.33
CA LEU A 290 -11.78 -9.67 -17.10
C LEU A 290 -11.61 -9.43 -15.61
N THR A 291 -10.39 -9.50 -15.11
CA THR A 291 -10.09 -9.25 -13.69
C THR A 291 -9.09 -8.12 -13.58
N GLY A 292 -9.53 -6.99 -13.03
CA GLY A 292 -8.67 -5.86 -12.76
C GLY A 292 -8.24 -5.79 -11.30
N VAL A 293 -6.96 -5.43 -11.08
CA VAL A 293 -6.35 -5.35 -9.76
C VAL A 293 -5.87 -3.94 -9.49
N CYS A 294 -6.27 -3.35 -8.36
CA CYS A 294 -5.90 -1.98 -7.97
C CYS A 294 -6.20 -0.98 -9.11
N SER A 295 -5.22 -0.21 -9.61
CA SER A 295 -5.47 0.73 -10.73
C SER A 295 -5.85 0.03 -12.04
N GLY A 296 -5.45 -1.24 -12.23
CA GLY A 296 -5.91 -2.06 -13.34
C GLY A 296 -7.42 -2.37 -13.27
N GLY A 297 -8.01 -2.35 -12.07
CA GLY A 297 -9.46 -2.41 -11.88
C GLY A 297 -10.18 -1.16 -12.36
N VAL A 298 -9.59 0.02 -12.19
CA VAL A 298 -10.15 1.26 -12.77
C VAL A 298 -10.17 1.16 -14.30
N LEU A 299 -9.07 0.70 -14.91
CA LEU A 299 -8.99 0.46 -16.36
C LEU A 299 -10.00 -0.59 -16.83
N ALA A 300 -10.15 -1.70 -16.10
CA ALA A 300 -11.15 -2.73 -16.42
C ALA A 300 -12.59 -2.19 -16.32
N GLY A 301 -12.88 -1.34 -15.33
CA GLY A 301 -14.19 -0.68 -15.19
C GLY A 301 -14.48 0.29 -16.33
N LEU A 302 -13.50 1.14 -16.70
CA LEU A 302 -13.61 2.03 -17.86
C LEU A 302 -13.77 1.26 -19.17
N THR A 303 -13.04 0.15 -19.33
CA THR A 303 -13.16 -0.75 -20.49
C THR A 303 -14.57 -1.35 -20.56
N ALA A 304 -15.12 -1.82 -19.44
CA ALA A 304 -16.50 -2.31 -19.40
C ALA A 304 -17.50 -1.21 -19.79
N GLY A 305 -17.31 0.02 -19.32
CA GLY A 305 -18.12 1.19 -19.74
C GLY A 305 -18.05 1.43 -21.25
N ARG A 306 -16.85 1.33 -21.85
CA ARG A 306 -16.67 1.46 -23.30
C ARG A 306 -17.33 0.33 -24.08
N LEU A 307 -17.32 -0.89 -23.55
CA LEU A 307 -18.02 -2.04 -24.15
C LEU A 307 -19.54 -1.86 -24.09
N VAL A 308 -20.08 -1.27 -23.02
CA VAL A 308 -21.50 -0.90 -22.96
C VAL A 308 -21.85 0.10 -24.04
N GLU A 309 -21.09 1.20 -24.14
CA GLU A 309 -21.32 2.26 -25.13
C GLU A 309 -21.31 1.74 -26.57
N THR A 310 -20.45 0.77 -26.87
CA THR A 310 -20.32 0.16 -28.20
C THR A 310 -21.19 -1.08 -28.43
N GLY A 311 -22.04 -1.46 -27.46
CA GLY A 311 -22.92 -2.62 -27.59
C GLY A 311 -22.22 -3.98 -27.56
N GLN A 312 -21.03 -4.06 -26.96
CA GLN A 312 -20.16 -5.24 -26.94
C GLN A 312 -19.95 -5.81 -25.52
N LEU A 313 -20.84 -5.50 -24.56
CA LEU A 313 -20.69 -5.97 -23.18
C LEU A 313 -20.69 -7.51 -23.08
N ASP A 314 -21.38 -8.20 -23.98
CA ASP A 314 -21.48 -9.67 -24.02
C ASP A 314 -20.12 -10.37 -24.22
N ARG A 315 -19.08 -9.63 -24.61
CA ARG A 315 -17.69 -10.11 -24.64
C ARG A 315 -17.16 -10.45 -23.24
N LEU A 316 -17.70 -9.85 -22.19
CA LEU A 316 -17.30 -10.14 -20.81
C LEU A 316 -18.17 -11.26 -20.24
N ALA A 317 -17.58 -12.45 -20.04
CA ALA A 317 -18.23 -13.52 -19.27
C ALA A 317 -18.30 -13.20 -17.77
N GLY A 318 -17.44 -12.30 -17.30
CA GLY A 318 -17.41 -11.83 -15.92
C GLY A 318 -16.43 -10.69 -15.76
N LEU A 319 -16.71 -9.82 -14.78
CA LEU A 319 -15.86 -8.70 -14.41
C LEU A 319 -15.53 -8.80 -12.92
N THR A 320 -14.26 -8.93 -12.57
CA THR A 320 -13.80 -9.05 -11.18
C THR A 320 -12.92 -7.86 -10.83
N PHE A 321 -13.15 -7.29 -9.65
CA PHE A 321 -12.34 -6.22 -9.08
C PHE A 321 -11.63 -6.73 -7.82
N ALA A 322 -10.31 -6.76 -7.86
CA ALA A 322 -9.49 -7.06 -6.68
C ALA A 322 -8.89 -5.75 -6.15
N VAL A 323 -9.15 -5.44 -4.88
CA VAL A 323 -8.59 -4.27 -4.16
C VAL A 323 -8.65 -2.97 -4.99
N THR A 324 -9.78 -2.73 -5.65
CA THR A 324 -9.99 -1.62 -6.58
C THR A 324 -10.98 -0.62 -5.99
N VAL A 325 -10.63 0.65 -6.04
CA VAL A 325 -11.53 1.76 -5.67
C VAL A 325 -12.14 2.33 -6.95
N LEU A 326 -13.47 2.20 -7.09
CA LEU A 326 -14.22 2.81 -8.19
C LEU A 326 -14.81 4.16 -7.79
N ASP A 327 -15.44 4.21 -6.61
CA ASP A 327 -15.94 5.45 -6.03
C ASP A 327 -14.81 6.17 -5.27
N ASN A 328 -14.42 7.32 -5.81
CA ASN A 328 -13.36 8.15 -5.26
C ASN A 328 -13.90 9.33 -4.42
N ASP A 329 -15.20 9.44 -4.13
CA ASP A 329 -15.73 10.58 -3.33
C ASP A 329 -15.09 10.64 -1.93
N ARG A 330 -14.89 9.47 -1.29
CA ARG A 330 -14.30 9.35 0.06
C ARG A 330 -13.30 8.19 0.19
N ALA A 331 -12.41 8.03 -0.77
CA ALA A 331 -11.46 6.90 -0.80
C ALA A 331 -10.23 7.06 0.10
N GLY A 332 -10.45 7.48 1.35
CA GLY A 332 -9.43 7.56 2.40
C GLY A 332 -8.35 8.60 2.13
N LEU A 333 -7.18 8.39 2.75
CA LEU A 333 -6.08 9.35 2.75
C LEU A 333 -5.61 9.79 1.36
N PRO A 334 -5.39 8.89 0.36
CA PRO A 334 -4.89 9.32 -0.95
C PRO A 334 -5.76 10.39 -1.62
N VAL A 335 -7.09 10.25 -1.53
CA VAL A 335 -8.02 11.27 -2.03
C VAL A 335 -8.15 12.45 -1.08
N ALA A 336 -8.03 12.22 0.24
CA ALA A 336 -8.06 13.30 1.20
C ALA A 336 -6.90 14.29 0.99
N ILE A 337 -5.70 13.80 0.65
CA ILE A 337 -4.51 14.64 0.39
C ILE A 337 -4.45 15.15 -1.05
N ALA A 338 -5.09 14.48 -2.01
CA ALA A 338 -5.17 14.94 -3.38
C ALA A 338 -5.97 16.26 -3.47
N ASP A 339 -5.41 17.24 -4.17
CA ASP A 339 -6.08 18.50 -4.49
C ASP A 339 -5.76 18.91 -5.94
N ARG A 340 -6.68 19.63 -6.58
CA ARG A 340 -6.51 20.15 -7.94
C ARG A 340 -5.26 21.02 -8.06
N TYR A 341 -4.89 21.72 -6.99
CA TYR A 341 -3.64 22.48 -6.95
C TYR A 341 -2.42 21.57 -7.06
N LEU A 342 -2.35 20.51 -6.24
CA LEU A 342 -1.25 19.53 -6.28
C LEU A 342 -1.16 18.83 -7.63
N ALA A 343 -2.31 18.45 -8.22
CA ALA A 343 -2.34 17.86 -9.55
C ALA A 343 -1.77 18.80 -10.61
N ARG A 344 -2.18 20.09 -10.62
CA ARG A 344 -1.65 21.10 -11.55
C ARG A 344 -0.17 21.37 -11.35
N ALA A 345 0.27 21.43 -10.09
CA ALA A 345 1.68 21.64 -9.76
C ALA A 345 2.53 20.46 -10.24
N ALA A 346 2.07 19.22 -10.04
CA ALA A 346 2.74 18.02 -10.53
C ALA A 346 2.83 18.01 -12.06
N THR A 347 1.75 18.33 -12.78
CA THR A 347 1.75 18.43 -14.25
C THR A 347 2.67 19.53 -14.78
N ALA A 348 2.86 20.63 -14.04
CA ALA A 348 3.76 21.70 -14.44
C ALA A 348 5.25 21.34 -14.25
N MET A 349 5.55 20.31 -13.45
CA MET A 349 6.91 19.85 -13.14
C MET A 349 7.34 18.62 -13.97
N SER A 350 6.40 17.93 -14.60
CA SER A 350 6.60 16.74 -15.45
C SER A 350 6.76 17.10 -16.93
#